data_AF-A0A1B8FGR5-F1
#
_entry.id   AF-A0A1B8FGR5-F1
#
_cell.length_a   1.000
_cell.length_b   1.000
_cell.length_c   1.000
_cell.angle_alpha   90.00
_cell.angle_beta   90.00
_cell.angle_gamma   90.00
#
_symmetry.space_group_name_H-M   'P 1'
#
loop_
_entity.id
_entity.type
_entity.pdbx_description
1 polymer ?
#
loop_
_entity_poly.entity_id
_entity_poly.type
_entity_poly.pdbx_seq_one_letter_code
_entity_poly.pdbx_strand_id
1 'polypeptide(L)'
;MLAYRELAVLQYDLLSTKVANQQKAKIRSRSVLQTTSGPLTAKDAQKKKEDKAKKHKESQEQSANYRSRIALSKVKKALHKRGVEARKAEQARKRQIKSLLKADQEVPPNLLELILDPEKLAQESELQEEATSQLISTIGWSQSQVDEDEETGFIRFSGLDTEESKSLFVDYELNSEDTLDPGLF
;
A
#
# COMPACT_ATOMS: atom_id res chain seq x y z
N MET A 1 -5.69 -42.57 26.67
CA MET A 1 -4.44 -42.59 25.89
C MET A 1 -4.57 -42.09 24.44
N LEU A 2 -5.73 -41.59 23.98
CA LEU A 2 -5.88 -41.06 22.60
C LEU A 2 -5.23 -39.67 22.39
N ALA A 3 -5.28 -38.79 23.39
CA ALA A 3 -4.80 -37.41 23.29
C ALA A 3 -3.30 -37.30 22.92
N TYR A 4 -2.46 -38.22 23.40
CA TYR A 4 -1.03 -38.22 23.07
C TYR A 4 -0.75 -38.64 21.62
N ARG A 5 -1.56 -39.53 21.05
CA ARG A 5 -1.43 -39.93 19.64
C ARG A 5 -1.87 -38.79 18.72
N GLU A 6 -2.97 -38.13 19.04
CA GLU A 6 -3.45 -36.96 18.29
C GLU A 6 -2.45 -35.80 18.35
N LEU A 7 -1.86 -35.55 19.51
CA LEU A 7 -0.81 -34.53 19.67
C LEU A 7 0.44 -34.85 18.83
N ALA A 8 0.88 -36.12 18.80
CA ALA A 8 2.03 -36.53 18.01
C ALA A 8 1.78 -36.40 16.50
N VAL A 9 0.56 -36.72 16.04
CA VAL A 9 0.16 -36.53 14.63
C VAL A 9 0.15 -35.04 14.27
N LEU A 10 -0.42 -34.18 15.11
CA LEU A 10 -0.43 -32.73 14.88
C LEU A 10 0.98 -32.13 14.87
N GLN A 11 1.86 -32.59 15.76
CA GLN A 11 3.26 -32.16 15.76
C GLN A 11 4.00 -32.59 14.49
N TYR A 12 3.77 -33.82 14.03
CA TYR A 12 4.34 -34.32 12.78
C TYR A 12 3.88 -33.51 11.57
N ASP A 13 2.58 -33.22 11.46
CA ASP A 13 2.00 -32.43 10.37
C ASP A 13 2.51 -30.98 10.37
N LEU A 14 2.64 -30.38 11.55
CA LEU A 14 3.20 -29.04 11.70
C LEU A 14 4.70 -29.00 11.32
N LEU A 15 5.45 -30.06 11.63
CA LEU A 15 6.86 -30.16 11.26
C LEU A 15 7.04 -30.41 9.75
N SER A 16 6.22 -31.29 9.16
CA SER A 16 6.27 -31.61 7.74
C SER A 16 5.91 -30.40 6.88
N THR A 17 4.90 -29.62 7.28
CA THR A 17 4.53 -28.36 6.62
C THR A 17 5.64 -27.31 6.72
N LYS A 18 6.30 -27.16 7.88
CA LYS A 18 7.46 -26.28 8.04
C LYS A 18 8.61 -26.66 7.11
N VAL A 19 8.97 -27.94 7.06
CA VAL A 19 10.05 -28.43 6.18
C VAL A 19 9.69 -28.22 4.70
N ALA A 20 8.46 -28.54 4.30
CA ALA A 20 8.00 -28.32 2.94
C ALA A 20 8.03 -26.84 2.55
N ASN A 21 7.64 -25.95 3.47
CA ASN A 21 7.70 -24.50 3.24
C ASN A 21 9.13 -23.98 3.12
N GLN A 22 10.06 -24.48 3.95
CA GLN A 22 11.48 -24.14 3.84
C GLN A 22 12.08 -24.59 2.50
N GLN A 23 11.76 -25.80 2.05
CA GLN A 23 12.20 -26.30 0.75
C GLN A 23 11.65 -25.45 -0.39
N LYS A 24 10.34 -25.13 -0.38
CA LYS A 24 9.71 -24.24 -1.36
C LYS A 24 10.34 -22.85 -1.35
N ALA A 25 10.61 -22.28 -0.17
CA ALA A 25 11.27 -20.98 -0.04
C ALA A 25 12.68 -20.99 -0.61
N LYS A 26 13.48 -22.03 -0.31
CA LYS A 26 14.84 -22.22 -0.86
C LYS A 26 14.86 -22.38 -2.38
N ILE A 27 13.84 -23.01 -2.95
CA ILE A 27 13.69 -23.14 -4.41
C ILE A 27 13.32 -21.79 -5.03
N ARG A 28 12.45 -21.00 -4.37
CA ARG A 28 12.07 -19.65 -4.83
C ARG A 28 13.23 -18.65 -4.75
N SER A 29 14.08 -18.74 -3.74
CA SER A 29 15.22 -17.81 -3.57
C SER A 29 16.35 -18.07 -4.55
N ARG A 30 16.47 -19.29 -5.10
CA ARG A 30 17.44 -19.59 -6.15
C ARG A 30 16.81 -19.31 -7.50
N SER A 31 17.49 -18.54 -8.35
CA SER A 31 17.05 -18.24 -9.73
C SER A 31 17.18 -19.46 -10.66
N VAL A 32 16.49 -20.56 -10.33
CA VAL A 32 16.55 -21.81 -11.10
C VAL A 32 15.87 -21.60 -12.45
N LEU A 33 16.63 -21.79 -13.54
CA LEU A 33 16.15 -21.70 -14.92
C LEU A 33 15.69 -23.06 -15.48
N GLN A 34 15.93 -24.12 -14.72
CA GLN A 34 15.67 -25.50 -15.13
C GLN A 34 14.18 -25.82 -14.95
N THR A 35 13.45 -25.76 -16.06
CA THR A 35 12.17 -26.45 -16.22
C THR A 35 12.45 -27.88 -16.68
N THR A 36 11.49 -28.78 -16.43
CA THR A 36 11.42 -30.23 -16.66
C THR A 36 11.77 -30.76 -18.08
N SER A 37 12.41 -29.96 -18.91
CA SER A 37 12.69 -30.18 -20.32
C SER A 37 14.21 -30.35 -20.57
N GLY A 38 14.78 -31.49 -20.18
CA GLY A 38 16.13 -31.91 -20.59
C GLY A 38 17.29 -30.97 -20.22
N PRO A 39 18.52 -31.26 -20.70
CA PRO A 39 19.69 -30.41 -20.50
C PRO A 39 19.53 -29.08 -21.25
N LEU A 40 19.77 -27.97 -20.56
CA LEU A 40 19.66 -26.62 -21.10
C LEU A 40 21.04 -26.12 -21.56
N THR A 41 21.17 -25.66 -22.81
CA THR A 41 22.41 -25.06 -23.32
C THR A 41 22.67 -23.71 -22.64
N ALA A 42 23.94 -23.32 -22.50
CA ALA A 42 24.33 -22.03 -21.92
C ALA A 42 23.66 -20.82 -22.62
N LYS A 43 23.55 -20.87 -23.97
CA LYS A 43 22.85 -19.85 -24.77
C LYS A 43 21.36 -19.77 -24.43
N ASP A 44 20.70 -20.91 -24.29
CA ASP A 44 19.28 -20.98 -23.95
C ASP A 44 19.03 -20.49 -22.52
N ALA A 45 19.97 -20.73 -21.61
CA ALA A 45 19.93 -20.21 -20.25
C ALA A 45 20.03 -18.68 -20.21
N GLN A 46 20.97 -18.09 -20.97
CA GLN A 46 21.11 -16.63 -21.09
C GLN A 46 19.84 -16.00 -21.66
N LYS A 47 19.33 -16.54 -22.78
CA LYS A 47 18.07 -16.07 -23.37
C LYS A 47 16.91 -16.11 -22.38
N LYS A 48 16.75 -17.20 -21.62
CA LYS A 48 15.72 -17.30 -20.58
C LYS A 48 15.88 -16.28 -19.45
N LYS A 49 17.11 -15.90 -19.08
CA LYS A 49 17.33 -14.82 -18.09
C LYS A 49 16.88 -13.49 -18.65
N GLU A 50 17.29 -13.15 -19.86
CA GLU A 50 16.93 -11.91 -20.53
C GLU A 50 15.40 -11.80 -20.73
N ASP A 51 14.75 -12.87 -21.17
CA ASP A 51 13.29 -12.90 -21.36
C ASP A 51 12.55 -12.72 -20.03
N LYS A 52 13.03 -13.33 -18.94
CA LYS A 52 12.47 -13.13 -17.60
C LYS A 52 12.66 -11.69 -17.12
N ALA A 53 13.84 -11.10 -17.32
CA ALA A 53 14.13 -9.73 -16.93
C ALA A 53 13.24 -8.74 -17.71
N LYS A 54 13.10 -8.91 -19.02
CA LYS A 54 12.20 -8.12 -19.87
C LYS A 54 10.75 -8.20 -19.38
N LYS A 55 10.26 -9.42 -19.13
CA LYS A 55 8.90 -9.64 -18.62
C LYS A 55 8.69 -9.02 -17.24
N HIS A 56 9.70 -9.04 -16.37
CA HIS A 56 9.62 -8.40 -15.06
C HIS A 56 9.50 -6.88 -15.18
N LYS A 57 10.35 -6.25 -16.01
CA LYS A 57 10.27 -4.79 -16.28
C LYS A 57 8.90 -4.41 -16.85
N GLU A 58 8.43 -5.13 -17.85
CA GLU A 58 7.10 -4.89 -18.45
C GLU A 58 5.98 -5.05 -17.40
N SER A 59 6.03 -6.10 -16.58
CA SER A 59 5.04 -6.32 -15.51
C SER A 59 5.06 -5.22 -14.44
N GLN A 60 6.23 -4.67 -14.13
CA GLN A 60 6.40 -3.57 -13.18
C GLN A 60 5.80 -2.28 -13.74
N GLU A 61 6.10 -1.95 -14.99
CA GLU A 61 5.53 -0.80 -15.70
C GLU A 61 3.99 -0.90 -15.80
N GLN A 62 3.46 -2.07 -16.19
CA GLN A 62 2.02 -2.31 -16.25
C GLN A 62 1.37 -2.13 -14.87
N SER A 63 2.02 -2.62 -13.81
CA SER A 63 1.53 -2.47 -12.44
C SER A 63 1.54 -1.00 -11.98
N ALA A 64 2.59 -0.25 -12.30
CA ALA A 64 2.68 1.18 -12.03
C ALA A 64 1.59 1.98 -12.75
N ASN A 65 1.41 1.73 -14.05
CA ASN A 65 0.37 2.37 -14.86
C ASN A 65 -1.05 2.00 -14.39
N TYR A 66 -1.25 0.75 -13.96
CA TYR A 66 -2.52 0.34 -13.38
C TYR A 66 -2.82 1.14 -12.10
N ARG A 67 -1.84 1.26 -11.20
CA ARG A 67 -1.99 2.01 -9.94
C ARG A 67 -2.29 3.49 -10.20
N SER A 68 -1.53 4.13 -11.09
CA SER A 68 -1.75 5.55 -11.42
C SER A 68 -3.15 5.81 -11.97
N ARG A 69 -3.64 4.94 -12.86
CA ARG A 69 -5.01 5.00 -13.38
C ARG A 69 -6.07 4.87 -12.30
N ILE A 70 -5.87 3.96 -11.34
CA ILE A 70 -6.80 3.76 -10.22
C ILE A 70 -6.86 5.01 -9.33
N ALA A 71 -5.72 5.62 -8.99
CA ALA A 71 -5.70 6.83 -8.18
C ALA A 71 -6.38 8.02 -8.90
N LEU A 72 -6.08 8.24 -10.18
CA LEU A 72 -6.77 9.26 -10.97
C LEU A 72 -8.29 9.04 -10.99
N SER A 73 -8.73 7.78 -11.14
CA SER A 73 -10.15 7.45 -11.09
C SER A 73 -10.78 7.73 -9.73
N LYS A 74 -10.07 7.47 -8.63
CA LYS A 74 -10.53 7.77 -7.27
C LYS A 74 -10.71 9.27 -7.05
N VAL A 75 -9.71 10.08 -7.41
CA VAL A 75 -9.77 11.55 -7.33
C VAL A 75 -10.95 12.08 -8.14
N LYS A 76 -11.06 11.69 -9.41
CA LYS A 76 -12.18 12.11 -10.29
C LYS A 76 -13.55 11.74 -9.71
N LYS A 77 -13.68 10.53 -9.14
CA LYS A 77 -14.93 10.09 -8.50
C LYS A 77 -15.26 10.90 -7.25
N ALA A 78 -14.27 11.21 -6.41
CA ALA A 78 -14.46 12.01 -5.21
C ALA A 78 -14.90 13.43 -5.57
N LEU A 79 -14.23 14.04 -6.54
CA LEU A 79 -14.58 15.35 -7.07
C LEU A 79 -15.99 15.37 -7.68
N HIS A 80 -16.34 14.36 -8.48
CA HIS A 80 -17.69 14.27 -9.07
C HIS A 80 -18.78 14.22 -8.00
N LYS A 81 -18.56 13.45 -6.91
CA LYS A 81 -19.51 13.41 -5.78
C LYS A 81 -19.70 14.79 -5.15
N ARG A 82 -18.59 15.49 -4.85
CA ARG A 82 -18.62 16.86 -4.31
C ARG A 82 -19.33 17.82 -5.27
N GLY A 83 -19.11 17.70 -6.58
CA GLY A 83 -19.78 18.53 -7.57
C GLY A 83 -21.28 18.29 -7.66
N VAL A 84 -21.72 17.03 -7.58
CA VAL A 84 -23.16 16.68 -7.50
C VAL A 84 -23.80 17.26 -6.25
N GLU A 85 -23.12 17.19 -5.09
CA GLU A 85 -23.58 17.78 -3.84
C GLU A 85 -23.72 19.30 -3.94
N ALA A 86 -22.71 19.99 -4.48
CA ALA A 86 -22.73 21.44 -4.72
C ALA A 86 -23.90 21.84 -5.64
N ARG A 87 -24.12 21.11 -6.75
CA ARG A 87 -25.24 21.36 -7.66
C ARG A 87 -26.60 21.17 -6.98
N LYS A 88 -26.75 20.15 -6.14
CA LYS A 88 -27.98 19.94 -5.35
C LYS A 88 -28.20 21.06 -4.34
N ALA A 89 -27.15 21.48 -3.63
CA ALA A 89 -27.21 22.57 -2.68
C ALA A 89 -27.61 23.89 -3.37
N GLU A 90 -27.02 24.19 -4.53
CA GLU A 90 -27.35 25.39 -5.30
C GLU A 90 -28.79 25.35 -5.83
N GLN A 91 -29.28 24.18 -6.26
CA GLN A 91 -30.69 24.03 -6.62
C GLN A 91 -31.62 24.25 -5.42
N ALA A 92 -31.26 23.77 -4.23
CA ALA A 92 -32.03 24.00 -3.01
C ALA A 92 -32.06 25.50 -2.64
N ARG A 93 -30.90 26.18 -2.70
CA ARG A 93 -30.79 27.64 -2.52
C ARG A 93 -31.73 28.39 -3.47
N LYS A 94 -31.68 28.08 -4.77
CA LYS A 94 -32.56 28.70 -5.78
C LYS A 94 -34.03 28.44 -5.51
N ARG A 95 -34.41 27.26 -5.01
CA ARG A 95 -35.81 26.96 -4.64
C ARG A 95 -36.26 27.80 -3.45
N GLN A 96 -35.42 27.94 -2.43
CA GLN A 96 -35.71 28.77 -1.24
C GLN A 96 -35.86 30.26 -1.61
N ILE A 97 -34.95 30.79 -2.44
CA ILE A 97 -35.07 32.16 -2.96
C ILE A 97 -36.39 32.32 -3.71
N LYS A 98 -36.72 31.40 -4.61
CA LYS A 98 -37.99 31.43 -5.36
C LYS A 98 -39.22 31.38 -4.44
N SER A 99 -39.20 30.63 -3.34
CA SER A 99 -40.32 30.60 -2.40
C SER A 99 -40.46 31.91 -1.62
N LEU A 100 -39.35 32.54 -1.22
CA LEU A 100 -39.38 33.82 -0.51
C LEU A 100 -39.86 34.96 -1.42
N LEU A 101 -39.35 35.00 -2.65
CA LEU A 101 -39.81 35.97 -3.65
C LEU A 101 -41.30 35.79 -3.99
N LYS A 102 -41.80 34.55 -4.01
CA LYS A 102 -43.25 34.29 -4.19
C LYS A 102 -44.10 34.74 -3.01
N ALA A 103 -43.52 34.81 -1.81
CA ALA A 103 -44.18 35.28 -0.61
C ALA A 103 -43.96 36.79 -0.37
N ASP A 104 -43.33 37.50 -1.31
CA ASP A 104 -42.89 38.89 -1.20
C ASP A 104 -42.06 39.18 0.07
N GLN A 105 -41.33 38.16 0.54
CA GLN A 105 -40.42 38.26 1.69
C GLN A 105 -38.99 38.59 1.24
N GLU A 106 -38.28 39.36 2.06
CA GLU A 106 -36.88 39.69 1.82
C GLU A 106 -36.00 38.42 1.86
N VAL A 107 -35.05 38.35 0.92
CA VAL A 107 -34.14 37.20 0.82
C VAL A 107 -33.03 37.37 1.86
N PRO A 108 -32.83 36.40 2.77
CA PRO A 108 -31.79 36.49 3.77
C PRO A 108 -30.39 36.48 3.10
N PRO A 109 -29.41 37.20 3.67
CA PRO A 109 -28.09 37.42 3.06
C PRO A 109 -27.34 36.11 2.78
N ASN A 110 -27.50 35.09 3.63
CA ASN A 110 -26.89 33.77 3.45
C ASN A 110 -27.29 33.08 2.13
N LEU A 111 -28.45 33.42 1.56
CA LEU A 111 -28.91 32.86 0.30
C LEU A 111 -28.43 33.66 -0.91
N LEU A 112 -27.83 34.83 -0.73
CA LEU A 112 -27.30 35.64 -1.83
C LEU A 112 -26.00 35.04 -2.40
N GLU A 113 -25.21 34.38 -1.56
CA GLU A 113 -23.95 33.75 -1.96
C GLU A 113 -24.19 32.55 -2.88
N LEU A 114 -23.52 32.56 -4.04
CA LEU A 114 -23.55 31.47 -5.02
C LEU A 114 -22.70 30.29 -4.53
N ILE A 115 -23.26 29.08 -4.54
CA ILE A 115 -22.50 27.87 -4.27
C ILE A 115 -21.79 27.44 -5.57
N LEU A 116 -20.46 27.51 -5.58
CA LEU A 116 -19.63 27.12 -6.72
C LEU A 116 -19.50 25.59 -6.81
N ASP A 117 -19.50 25.07 -8.03
CA ASP A 117 -19.30 23.64 -8.29
C ASP A 117 -17.78 23.33 -8.36
N PRO A 118 -17.23 22.53 -7.42
CA PRO A 118 -15.81 22.18 -7.44
C PRO A 118 -15.40 21.41 -8.71
N GLU A 119 -16.33 20.71 -9.36
CA GLU A 119 -16.06 20.00 -10.62
C GLU A 119 -15.78 20.95 -11.79
N LYS A 120 -16.29 22.18 -11.73
CA LYS A 120 -16.09 23.20 -12.77
C LYS A 120 -14.83 24.03 -12.56
N LEU A 121 -14.29 24.03 -11.34
CA LEU A 121 -13.11 24.81 -10.99
C LEU A 121 -11.82 24.01 -11.10
N ALA A 122 -11.88 22.69 -10.98
CA ALA A 122 -10.70 21.85 -10.96
C ALA A 122 -9.95 21.87 -12.31
N GLN A 123 -8.65 22.13 -12.24
CA GLN A 123 -7.74 22.00 -13.36
C GLN A 123 -7.21 20.57 -13.46
N GLU A 124 -6.94 20.10 -14.67
CA GLU A 124 -6.43 18.73 -14.87
C GLU A 124 -5.07 18.49 -14.20
N SER A 125 -4.23 19.52 -14.10
CA SER A 125 -2.94 19.51 -13.39
C SER A 125 -3.11 19.21 -11.90
N GLU A 126 -4.01 19.92 -11.22
CA GLU A 126 -4.30 19.73 -9.80
C GLU A 126 -4.82 18.31 -9.50
N LEU A 127 -5.63 17.75 -10.40
CA LEU A 127 -6.12 16.38 -10.26
C LEU A 127 -5.02 15.33 -10.39
N GLN A 128 -4.00 15.61 -11.21
CA GLN A 128 -2.84 14.73 -11.34
C GLN A 128 -1.97 14.81 -10.09
N GLU A 129 -1.72 16.01 -9.55
CA GLU A 129 -0.97 16.22 -8.31
C GLU A 129 -1.65 15.59 -7.09
N GLU A 130 -2.98 15.70 -6.99
CA GLU A 130 -3.73 15.04 -5.92
C GLU A 130 -3.65 13.51 -6.07
N ALA A 131 -3.72 12.99 -7.30
CA ALA A 131 -3.64 11.55 -7.55
C ALA A 131 -2.24 10.99 -7.23
N THR A 132 -1.16 11.70 -7.59
CA THR A 132 0.20 11.29 -7.23
C THR A 132 0.39 11.34 -5.72
N SER A 133 -0.10 12.39 -5.06
CA SER A 133 -0.08 12.51 -3.59
C SER A 133 -0.84 11.36 -2.91
N GLN A 134 -2.02 10.99 -3.42
CA GLN A 134 -2.78 9.85 -2.91
C GLN A 134 -2.05 8.51 -3.12
N LEU A 135 -1.35 8.34 -4.24
CA LEU A 135 -0.55 7.14 -4.46
C LEU A 135 0.63 7.03 -3.49
N ILE A 136 1.35 8.13 -3.30
CA ILE A 136 2.47 8.20 -2.35
C ILE A 136 1.97 7.89 -0.94
N SER A 137 0.90 8.55 -0.50
CA SER A 137 0.35 8.37 0.84
C SER A 137 -0.26 6.98 1.09
N THR A 138 -1.03 6.45 0.13
CA THR A 138 -1.77 5.20 0.35
C THR A 138 -0.90 3.95 0.16
N ILE A 139 0.08 4.02 -0.73
CA ILE A 139 0.81 2.83 -1.21
C ILE A 139 2.31 2.92 -0.89
N GLY A 140 2.80 4.07 -0.41
CA GLY A 140 4.24 4.31 -0.26
C GLY A 140 4.95 4.28 -1.62
N TRP A 141 4.25 4.60 -2.70
CA TRP A 141 4.82 4.53 -4.05
C TRP A 141 5.71 5.75 -4.29
N SER A 142 7.02 5.56 -4.23
CA SER A 142 8.01 6.49 -4.74
C SER A 142 8.35 6.10 -6.19
N GLN A 143 8.20 7.06 -7.10
CA GLN A 143 8.55 6.91 -8.52
C GLN A 143 10.04 6.61 -8.74
N SER A 144 10.87 6.72 -7.69
CA SER A 144 12.32 6.48 -7.68
C SER A 144 12.73 5.02 -7.49
N GLN A 145 11.82 4.03 -7.45
CA GLN A 145 12.20 2.60 -7.54
C GLN A 145 12.58 2.22 -8.98
N VAL A 146 13.58 2.92 -9.50
CA VAL A 146 14.49 2.43 -10.53
C VAL A 146 15.67 1.86 -9.76
N ASP A 147 15.48 0.70 -9.14
CA ASP A 147 16.62 -0.06 -8.60
C ASP A 147 17.31 -0.72 -9.80
N GLU A 148 18.11 0.06 -10.53
CA GLU A 148 19.24 -0.49 -11.26
C GLU A 148 20.30 -0.90 -10.23
N ASP A 149 20.16 -2.08 -9.64
CA ASP A 149 21.25 -2.77 -8.94
C ASP A 149 20.88 -4.26 -8.78
N GLU A 150 21.02 -5.05 -9.85
CA GLU A 150 20.97 -6.52 -9.80
C GLU A 150 22.28 -7.15 -9.25
N GLU A 151 23.07 -6.45 -8.41
CA GLU A 151 24.33 -7.02 -7.91
C GLU A 151 24.38 -7.30 -6.40
N THR A 152 23.38 -6.84 -5.63
CA THR A 152 23.27 -7.28 -4.23
C THR A 152 21.82 -7.67 -3.92
N GLY A 153 21.59 -8.95 -3.63
CA GLY A 153 20.28 -9.49 -3.25
C GLY A 153 19.78 -9.02 -1.87
N PHE A 154 19.99 -7.75 -1.54
CA PHE A 154 19.50 -7.10 -0.33
C PHE A 154 18.45 -6.05 -0.73
N ILE A 155 17.25 -6.18 -0.16
CA ILE A 155 16.26 -5.11 -0.19
C ILE A 155 16.83 -3.96 0.66
N ARG A 156 17.39 -2.92 0.03
CA ARG A 156 17.67 -1.66 0.73
C ARG A 156 16.34 -0.96 0.96
N PHE A 157 15.92 -0.90 2.21
CA PHE A 157 14.86 0.00 2.66
C PHE A 157 15.46 1.42 2.68
N SER A 158 15.32 2.18 1.59
CA SER A 158 15.74 3.58 1.53
C SER A 158 14.76 4.43 2.36
N GLY A 159 14.94 4.40 3.68
CA GLY A 159 14.08 5.13 4.61
C GLY A 159 14.47 5.00 6.08
N LEU A 160 15.74 4.68 6.37
CA LEU A 160 16.26 4.66 7.73
C LEU A 160 17.60 5.39 7.78
N ASP A 161 17.56 6.71 7.63
CA ASP A 161 18.61 7.58 8.14
C ASP A 161 18.53 7.56 9.67
N THR A 162 19.07 6.50 10.27
CA THR A 162 19.53 6.55 11.66
C THR A 162 20.99 6.94 11.59
N GLU A 163 21.22 8.25 11.73
CA GLU A 163 22.50 8.81 12.15
C GLU A 163 23.00 8.04 13.37
N GLU A 164 23.99 7.16 13.16
CA GLU A 164 24.78 6.56 14.23
C GLU A 164 25.61 7.63 14.90
N SER A 165 25.10 8.18 16.00
CA SER A 165 25.92 8.78 17.05
C SER A 165 25.79 7.96 18.32
N LYS A 166 26.67 6.96 18.41
CA LYS A 166 27.41 6.51 19.60
C LYS A 166 26.70 6.45 20.97
N SER A 167 26.86 5.25 21.53
CA SER A 167 26.84 4.87 22.95
C SER A 167 25.49 4.91 23.66
N LEU A 168 24.91 3.72 23.81
CA LEU A 168 24.16 3.30 25.00
C LEU A 168 24.16 1.75 25.02
N PHE A 169 25.36 1.17 25.19
CA PHE A 169 25.44 -0.15 25.81
C PHE A 169 24.97 0.05 27.25
N VAL A 170 23.76 -0.40 27.56
CA VAL A 170 23.34 -0.67 28.93
C VAL A 170 23.26 -2.18 29.04
N ASP A 171 24.27 -2.73 29.69
CA ASP A 171 24.30 -4.11 30.15
C ASP A 171 23.10 -4.32 31.09
N TYR A 172 22.14 -5.14 30.67
CA TYR A 172 21.12 -5.64 31.59
C TYR A 172 21.62 -6.97 32.14
N GLU A 173 22.43 -6.87 33.19
CA GLU A 173 22.68 -7.99 34.10
C GLU A 173 21.37 -8.42 34.76
N LEU A 174 21.11 -9.70 34.61
CA LEU A 174 20.08 -10.45 35.30
C LEU A 174 20.61 -10.68 36.72
N ASN A 175 19.96 -10.15 37.76
CA ASN A 175 20.01 -10.75 39.09
C ASN A 175 18.81 -10.36 39.96
N SER A 176 18.16 -11.42 40.41
CA SER A 176 17.14 -11.58 41.45
C SER A 176 17.52 -10.91 42.77
N GLU A 177 16.57 -10.22 43.41
CA GLU A 177 16.35 -10.37 44.86
C GLU A 177 14.87 -10.17 45.21
N ASP A 178 14.40 -11.12 46.00
CA ASP A 178 13.10 -11.21 46.63
C ASP A 178 12.86 -10.08 47.63
N THR A 179 11.69 -9.44 47.57
CA THR A 179 11.03 -8.94 48.78
C THR A 179 9.54 -9.19 48.69
N LEU A 180 9.12 -10.18 49.47
CA LEU A 180 7.75 -10.54 49.81
C LEU A 180 7.05 -9.36 50.52
N ASP A 181 5.83 -9.03 50.10
CA ASP A 181 4.93 -8.10 50.80
C ASP A 181 3.91 -8.92 51.64
N PRO A 182 3.96 -8.87 52.99
CA PRO A 182 3.05 -9.62 53.86
C PRO A 182 1.87 -8.75 54.34
N GLY A 183 1.17 -8.08 53.43
CA GLY A 183 0.13 -7.09 53.76
C GLY A 183 -1.30 -7.39 53.32
N LEU A 184 -1.61 -8.62 52.87
CA LEU A 184 -2.94 -9.00 52.39
C LEU A 184 -3.37 -10.33 53.00
N PHE A 185 -3.72 -10.33 54.29
CA PHE A 185 -4.80 -11.11 54.92
C PHE A 185 -5.00 -10.65 56.37
#